data_AF-A0A7Y9JIF2-F1
#
_entry.id   AF-A0A7Y9JIF2-F1
#
_cell.length_a   1.000
_cell.length_b   1.000
_cell.length_c   1.000
_cell.angle_alpha   90.00
_cell.angle_beta   90.00
_cell.angle_gamma   90.00
#
_symmetry.space_group_name_H-M   'P 1'
#
loop_
_entity.id
_entity.type
_entity.pdbx_description
1 polymer ?
#
loop_
_entity_poly.entity_id
_entity_poly.type
_entity_poly.pdbx_seq_one_letter_code
_entity_poly.pdbx_strand_id
1 'polypeptide(L)'
;MKYDLRGRGTSAHAFGEDAHAGEAVFVPAEGARAEDEGWLLSIVTRGSASELLVLDAADLSPAASVRLPRRVPAGFHGSWIPDARSGA
;
A
#
# COMPACT_ATOMS: atom_id res chain seq x y z
N MET A 1 -2.57 -9.06 -1.21
CA MET A 1 -3.38 -9.68 -2.29
C MET A 1 -4.44 -8.69 -2.72
N LYS A 2 -4.85 -8.73 -3.98
CA LYS A 2 -5.97 -7.99 -4.54
C LYS A 2 -6.95 -8.98 -5.16
N TYR A 3 -8.24 -8.76 -4.91
CA TYR A 3 -9.32 -9.57 -5.46
C TYR A 3 -10.13 -8.73 -6.42
N ASP A 4 -10.31 -9.22 -7.66
CA ASP A 4 -11.28 -8.67 -8.59
C ASP A 4 -12.59 -9.47 -8.47
N LEU A 5 -13.58 -8.84 -7.85
CA LEU A 5 -14.88 -9.48 -7.57
C LEU A 5 -15.79 -9.54 -8.81
N ARG A 6 -15.52 -8.74 -9.84
CA ARG A 6 -16.31 -8.71 -11.10
C ARG A 6 -15.73 -9.67 -12.13
N GLY A 7 -14.43 -9.57 -12.40
CA GLY A 7 -13.71 -10.44 -13.34
C GLY A 7 -13.31 -11.80 -12.75
N ARG A 8 -13.49 -12.00 -11.43
CA ARG A 8 -13.13 -13.23 -10.69
C ARG A 8 -11.63 -13.55 -10.77
N GLY A 9 -10.80 -12.53 -10.63
CA GLY A 9 -9.34 -12.63 -10.60
C GLY A 9 -8.75 -12.44 -9.21
N THR A 10 -7.52 -12.90 -9.01
CA THR A 10 -6.72 -12.59 -7.81
C THR A 10 -5.28 -12.36 -8.21
N SER A 11 -4.68 -11.32 -7.66
CA SER A 11 -3.24 -11.04 -7.78
C SER A 11 -2.61 -10.88 -6.41
N ALA A 12 -1.31 -11.15 -6.32
CA ALA A 12 -0.57 -11.07 -5.07
C ALA A 12 0.83 -10.53 -5.31
N HIS A 13 1.26 -9.63 -4.43
CA HIS A 13 2.66 -9.28 -4.25
C HIS A 13 3.20 -10.08 -3.07
N ALA A 14 4.24 -10.89 -3.30
CA ALA A 14 4.87 -11.72 -2.28
C ALA A 14 6.11 -11.02 -1.71
N PHE A 15 6.20 -10.90 -0.38
CA PHE A 15 7.28 -10.16 0.29
C PHE A 15 8.48 -11.02 0.70
N GLY A 16 8.39 -12.34 0.54
CA GLY A 16 9.34 -13.33 1.07
C GLY A 16 9.02 -13.74 2.52
N GLU A 17 9.63 -14.81 3.00
CA GLU A 17 9.36 -15.40 4.33
C GLU A 17 9.80 -14.50 5.50
N ASP A 18 10.83 -13.68 5.30
CA ASP A 18 11.40 -12.81 6.34
C ASP A 18 10.69 -11.46 6.51
N ALA A 19 9.62 -11.24 5.75
CA ALA A 19 8.94 -9.96 5.66
C ALA A 19 7.55 -10.00 6.28
N HIS A 20 7.27 -9.00 7.12
CA HIS A 20 5.98 -8.79 7.73
C HIS A 20 5.37 -7.51 7.18
N ALA A 21 4.33 -7.65 6.36
CA ALA A 21 3.55 -6.52 5.85
C ALA A 21 2.46 -6.14 6.87
N GLY A 22 2.33 -4.84 7.15
CA GLY A 22 1.18 -4.30 7.86
C GLY A 22 -0.05 -4.18 6.97
N GLU A 23 -1.12 -3.59 7.51
CA GLU A 23 -2.32 -3.28 6.74
C GLU A 23 -1.96 -2.48 5.47
N ALA A 24 -2.60 -2.83 4.35
CA ALA A 24 -2.50 -2.07 3.11
C ALA A 24 -3.58 -0.97 3.10
N VAL A 25 -3.16 0.28 2.96
CA VAL A 25 -4.04 1.45 2.87
C VAL A 25 -4.10 1.91 1.42
N PHE A 26 -5.31 2.00 0.86
CA PHE A 26 -5.51 2.51 -0.50
C PHE A 26 -5.48 4.04 -0.54
N VAL A 27 -4.84 4.58 -1.57
CA VAL A 27 -4.75 6.01 -1.88
C VAL A 27 -5.16 6.20 -3.34
N PRO A 28 -6.29 6.86 -3.64
CA PRO A 28 -6.70 7.09 -5.02
C PRO A 28 -5.74 8.06 -5.73
N ALA A 29 -5.49 7.83 -7.02
CA ALA A 29 -4.80 8.80 -7.86
C ALA A 29 -5.65 10.07 -8.04
N GLU A 30 -4.98 11.22 -8.22
CA GLU A 30 -5.70 12.44 -8.56
C GLU A 30 -6.41 12.25 -9.91
N GLY A 31 -7.74 12.47 -9.93
CA GLY A 31 -8.54 12.31 -11.13
C GLY A 31 -8.79 10.85 -11.56
N ALA A 32 -8.59 9.88 -10.67
CA ALA A 32 -8.88 8.46 -10.90
C ALA A 32 -10.27 8.23 -11.53
N ARG A 33 -10.31 7.40 -12.57
CA ARG A 33 -11.53 7.03 -13.31
C ARG A 33 -11.96 5.59 -13.03
N ALA A 34 -11.02 4.70 -12.73
CA ALA A 34 -11.28 3.35 -12.25
C ALA A 34 -11.15 3.27 -10.71
N GLU A 35 -11.81 2.28 -10.10
CA GLU A 35 -11.84 2.12 -8.64
C GLU A 35 -10.48 1.76 -8.02
N ASP A 36 -9.56 1.26 -8.83
CA ASP A 36 -8.22 0.80 -8.47
C ASP A 36 -7.10 1.66 -9.08
N GLU A 37 -7.43 2.79 -9.71
CA GLU A 37 -6.45 3.77 -10.15
C GLU A 37 -5.90 4.52 -8.92
N GLY A 38 -4.72 4.11 -8.45
CA GLY A 38 -4.09 4.65 -7.26
C GLY A 38 -2.97 3.76 -6.73
N TRP A 39 -2.73 3.87 -5.44
CA TRP A 39 -1.62 3.19 -4.76
C TRP A 39 -2.09 2.43 -3.53
N LEU A 40 -1.36 1.37 -3.19
CA LEU A 40 -1.42 0.73 -1.88
C LEU A 40 -0.16 1.06 -1.10
N LEU A 41 -0.37 1.59 0.11
CA LEU A 41 0.68 1.87 1.07
C LEU A 41 0.71 0.77 2.12
N SER A 42 1.87 0.20 2.40
CA SER A 42 2.04 -0.75 3.51
C SER A 42 3.41 -0.61 4.14
N ILE A 43 3.47 -0.68 5.47
CA ILE A 43 4.74 -0.75 6.19
C ILE A 43 5.21 -2.21 6.18
N VAL A 44 6.36 -2.46 5.58
CA VAL A 44 6.97 -3.79 5.52
C VAL A 44 8.19 -3.83 6.44
N THR A 45 8.24 -4.81 7.33
CA THR A 45 9.35 -4.99 8.28
C THR A 45 10.10 -6.28 8.01
N ARG A 46 11.43 -6.19 7.92
CA ARG A 46 12.37 -7.32 7.79
C ARG A 46 13.42 -7.23 8.90
N GLY A 47 13.35 -8.14 9.87
CA GLY A 47 14.19 -8.10 11.06
C GLY A 47 14.06 -6.79 11.84
N SER A 48 15.15 -5.99 11.86
CA SER A 48 15.24 -4.69 12.54
C SER A 48 14.98 -3.48 11.65
N ALA A 49 14.70 -3.67 10.35
CA ALA A 49 14.47 -2.61 9.38
C ALA A 49 13.00 -2.56 8.94
N SER A 50 12.50 -1.36 8.67
CA SER A 50 11.16 -1.15 8.11
C SER A 50 11.21 -0.19 6.94
N GLU A 51 10.31 -0.36 5.99
CA GLU A 51 10.08 0.56 4.88
C GLU A 51 8.58 0.81 4.71
N LEU A 52 8.22 2.02 4.27
CA LEU A 52 6.91 2.26 3.67
C LEU A 52 7.01 1.90 2.18
N LEU A 53 6.32 0.84 1.79
CA LEU A 53 6.24 0.41 0.41
C LEU A 53 5.01 1.02 -0.27
N VAL A 54 5.20 1.45 -1.52
CA VAL A 54 4.15 1.94 -2.41
C VAL A 54 4.01 0.96 -3.56
N LEU A 55 2.84 0.34 -3.67
CA LEU A 55 2.49 -0.52 -4.81
C LEU A 55 1.48 0.20 -5.69
N ASP A 56 1.55 -0.02 -7.01
CA ASP A 56 0.46 0.31 -7.91
C ASP A 56 -0.76 -0.56 -7.56
N ALA A 57 -1.92 0.06 -7.36
CA ALA A 57 -3.12 -0.66 -6.94
C ALA A 57 -3.76 -1.48 -8.09
N ALA A 58 -3.47 -1.17 -9.36
CA ALA A 58 -4.00 -1.89 -10.51
C ALA A 58 -3.37 -3.29 -10.62
N ASP A 59 -2.05 -3.39 -10.48
CA ASP A 59 -1.30 -4.64 -10.74
C ASP A 59 -0.39 -5.13 -9.60
N LEU A 60 -0.30 -4.40 -8.49
CA LEU A 60 0.56 -4.67 -7.33
C LEU A 60 2.07 -4.62 -7.62
N SER A 61 2.48 -3.96 -8.71
CA SER A 61 3.88 -3.69 -9.00
C SER A 61 4.46 -2.64 -8.02
N PRO A 62 5.74 -2.75 -7.60
CA PRO A 62 6.36 -1.73 -6.78
C PRO A 62 6.55 -0.41 -7.53
N ALA A 63 5.97 0.66 -7.01
CA ALA A 63 6.13 2.00 -7.56
C ALA A 63 7.25 2.78 -6.85
N ALA A 64 7.36 2.64 -5.52
CA ALA A 64 8.38 3.30 -4.72
C ALA A 64 8.57 2.60 -3.36
N SER A 65 9.67 2.90 -2.68
CA SER A 65 9.85 2.57 -1.26
C SER A 65 10.56 3.68 -0.50
N VAL A 66 10.17 3.85 0.77
CA VAL A 66 10.78 4.79 1.71
C VAL A 66 11.35 4.01 2.89
N ARG A 67 12.67 3.97 3.00
CA ARG A 67 13.32 3.37 4.19
C ARG A 67 13.01 4.22 5.42
N LEU A 68 12.52 3.58 6.47
CA LEU A 68 12.25 4.23 7.74
C LEU A 68 13.51 4.22 8.62
N PRO A 69 13.77 5.28 9.39
CA PRO A 69 15.00 5.39 10.19
C PRO A 69 15.02 4.43 11.38
N ARG A 70 13.88 3.82 11.72
CA ARG A 70 13.70 2.86 12.82
C ARG A 70 12.69 1.80 12.43
N ARG A 71 12.75 0.68 13.15
CA ARG A 71 11.75 -0.38 13.07
C ARG A 71 10.39 0.13 13.51
N VAL A 72 9.37 -0.16 12.70
CA VAL A 72 7.96 0.01 13.07
C VAL A 72 7.42 -1.33 13.59
N PRO A 73 6.92 -1.40 14.84
CA PRO A 73 6.26 -2.60 15.36
C PRO A 73 4.96 -2.94 14.61
N ALA A 74 4.49 -4.18 14.78
CA ALA A 74 3.18 -4.57 14.25
C ALA A 74 2.08 -3.67 14.83
N GLY A 75 1.26 -3.10 13.96
CA GLY A 75 0.11 -2.27 14.30
C GLY A 75 -1.21 -2.95 13.92
N PHE A 76 -2.30 -2.20 14.04
CA PHE A 76 -3.62 -2.63 13.60
C PHE A 76 -4.00 -1.89 12.31
N HIS A 77 -4.69 -0.77 12.44
CA HIS A 77 -5.24 -0.02 11.32
C HIS A 77 -4.42 1.23 10.98
N GLY A 78 -4.50 1.65 9.73
CA GLY A 78 -4.01 2.90 9.18
C GLY A 78 -5.10 3.63 8.41
N SER A 79 -4.84 4.90 8.09
CA SER A 79 -5.72 5.69 7.25
C SER A 79 -4.90 6.69 6.46
N TRP A 80 -5.33 6.96 5.23
CA TRP A 80 -4.82 8.06 4.43
C TRP A 80 -5.72 9.27 4.64
N ILE A 81 -5.11 10.42 4.92
CA ILE A 81 -5.79 11.69 5.02
C ILE A 81 -5.30 12.52 3.83
N PRO A 82 -6.14 12.74 2.80
CA PRO A 82 -5.74 13.59 1.69
C PRO A 82 -5.54 15.02 2.18
N ASP A 83 -4.68 15.77 1.50
CA ASP A 83 -4.64 17.21 1.69
C ASP A 83 -6.05 17.76 1.43
N ALA A 84 -6.63 18.43 2.43
CA ALA A 84 -7.85 19.17 2.20
C ALA A 84 -7.54 20.19 1.10
N ARG A 85 -8.27 20.16 -0.02
CA ARG A 85 -8.41 21.39 -0.79
C ARG A 85 -9.13 22.37 0.13
N SER A 86 -8.35 23.18 0.84
CA SER A 86 -8.83 24.39 1.48
C SER A 86 -9.62 25.15 0.41
N GLY A 87 -10.94 25.22 0.58
CA GLY A 87 -11.95 25.94 -0.23
C GLY A 87 -11.54 26.42 -1.63
N ALA A 88 -12.16 25.83 -2.66
CA ALA A 88 -12.46 26.54 -3.89
C ALA A 88 -13.94 26.96 -3.86
#